data_AF-A0A7R9W1L6-F1
#
_entry.id   AF-A0A7R9W1L6-F1
#
_cell.length_a   1.000
_cell.length_b   1.000
_cell.length_c   1.000
_cell.angle_alpha   90.00
_cell.angle_beta   90.00
_cell.angle_gamma   90.00
#
_symmetry.space_group_name_H-M   'P 1'
#
loop_
_entity.id
_entity.type
_entity.pdbx_description
1 polymer ?
#
loop_
_entity_poly.entity_id
_entity_poly.type
_entity_poly.pdbx_seq_one_letter_code
_entity_poly.pdbx_strand_id
1 'polypeptide(L)'
;ANGPRCPWIPIIQDNVWDDLFVGDGWFTEDHDVVEESADSTDIGCVDSQAQVSEEDEAVTDTTLDFSEGDRVLSDISSPSDQDAGFTKRNLHHSFSTLTLSGLCRGLLDQSYPSSTKIASWDGEDVLPFRASALQRLSQLLEGVKALGESEQTKYLYRMIAPIVMDAIQCKGSFSEQEEPPIIVARSIECLSAAMWHGMGGSRDSVEIEDAAYLSKLFCRLCGHSPAWTVREASALACSSLAFKSAASSIRKHETLCTLLECSTHTAKDRKFWRVRCAGLKLLSALVSRVGFSPEQSVTMSATARKIDPDRQILLEAMLPHKEKIMKLAKFCLADNEPKVTAVATDILRTMAWWP
;
A
#
# COMPACT_ATOMS: atom_id res chain seq x y z
N ALA A 1 16.36 36.65 -9.61
CA ALA A 1 17.12 35.39 -9.53
C ALA A 1 16.17 34.26 -9.90
N ASN A 2 16.34 33.66 -11.07
CA ASN A 2 15.49 32.56 -11.54
C ASN A 2 16.05 31.27 -10.94
N GLY A 3 15.34 30.71 -9.96
CA GLY A 3 15.64 29.38 -9.43
C GLY A 3 15.53 28.30 -10.52
N PRO A 4 16.14 27.12 -10.31
CA PRO A 4 16.04 26.03 -11.26
C PRO A 4 14.56 25.66 -11.46
N ARG A 5 14.06 25.83 -12.69
CA ARG A 5 12.72 25.40 -13.08
C ARG A 5 12.63 23.88 -12.90
N CYS A 6 11.52 23.44 -12.30
CA CYS A 6 11.19 22.02 -12.22
C CYS A 6 11.26 21.42 -13.64
N PRO A 7 11.99 20.32 -13.88
CA PRO A 7 12.17 19.74 -15.21
C PRO A 7 10.90 19.08 -15.75
N TRP A 8 9.84 18.99 -14.93
CA TRP A 8 8.58 18.36 -15.28
C TRP A 8 7.60 19.42 -15.78
N ILE A 9 7.20 19.32 -17.05
CA ILE A 9 6.06 20.08 -17.58
C ILE A 9 4.80 19.39 -17.01
N PRO A 10 4.00 20.07 -16.18
CA PRO A 10 2.73 19.50 -15.74
C PRO A 10 1.85 19.25 -16.96
N ILE A 11 1.36 18.01 -17.09
CA ILE A 11 0.38 17.66 -18.11
C ILE A 11 -0.93 18.33 -17.68
N ILE A 12 -1.24 19.48 -18.27
CA ILE A 12 -2.49 20.19 -18.04
C ILE A 12 -3.53 19.54 -18.96
N GLN A 13 -4.55 18.93 -18.37
CA GLN A 13 -5.70 18.45 -19.12
C GLN A 13 -6.61 19.64 -19.43
N ASP A 14 -6.74 19.97 -20.72
CA ASP A 14 -7.63 21.02 -21.18
C ASP A 14 -9.10 20.60 -21.00
N ASN A 15 -9.79 21.31 -20.09
CA ASN A 15 -11.22 21.61 -20.07
C ASN A 15 -12.22 20.44 -20.19
N VAL A 16 -12.46 19.70 -19.10
CA VAL A 16 -13.82 19.34 -18.58
C VAL A 16 -13.65 18.93 -17.11
N TRP A 17 -13.64 19.90 -16.19
CA TRP A 17 -13.60 19.60 -14.74
C TRP A 17 -15.00 19.62 -14.10
N ASP A 18 -15.99 20.24 -14.74
CA ASP A 18 -17.27 20.51 -14.06
C ASP A 18 -18.30 19.37 -14.16
N ASP A 19 -18.05 18.33 -14.98
CA ASP A 19 -19.04 17.27 -15.28
C ASP A 19 -18.54 15.83 -15.00
N LEU A 20 -17.32 15.69 -14.46
CA LEU A 20 -16.67 14.38 -14.25
C LEU A 20 -16.91 13.78 -12.85
N PHE A 21 -17.63 14.50 -11.97
CA PHE A 21 -17.63 14.23 -10.52
C PHE A 21 -19.03 14.03 -9.91
N VAL A 22 -20.11 14.20 -10.67
CA VAL A 22 -21.47 13.96 -10.16
C VAL A 22 -21.73 12.45 -10.11
N GLY A 23 -21.81 11.90 -8.90
CA GLY A 23 -22.12 10.48 -8.66
C GLY A 23 -20.92 9.57 -8.45
N ASP A 24 -19.70 10.13 -8.51
CA ASP A 24 -18.47 9.39 -8.37
C ASP A 24 -17.96 9.52 -6.93
N GLY A 25 -17.85 8.39 -6.20
CA GLY A 25 -17.40 8.32 -4.79
C GLY A 25 -15.94 8.71 -4.54
N TRP A 26 -15.41 9.63 -5.34
CA TRP A 26 -14.09 10.24 -5.28
C TRP A 26 -14.00 11.26 -4.14
N PHE A 27 -15.13 11.91 -3.85
CA PHE A 27 -15.28 12.95 -2.85
C PHE A 27 -16.52 12.67 -1.99
N THR A 28 -16.44 12.96 -0.70
CA THR A 28 -17.64 13.10 0.14
C THR A 28 -18.07 14.55 0.06
N GLU A 29 -19.31 14.80 -0.37
CA GLU A 29 -19.92 16.11 -0.19
C GLU A 29 -20.25 16.27 1.29
N ASP A 30 -19.57 17.17 1.97
CA ASP A 30 -20.04 17.67 3.26
C ASP A 30 -21.26 18.55 2.96
N HIS A 31 -22.43 17.93 2.93
CA HIS A 31 -23.66 18.70 3.08
C HIS A 31 -23.73 19.12 4.55
N ASP A 32 -23.39 20.38 4.81
CA ASP A 32 -23.89 21.06 5.99
C ASP A 32 -25.41 20.95 5.95
N VAL A 33 -25.95 20.05 6.78
CA VAL A 33 -27.39 19.91 6.99
C VAL A 33 -27.84 21.17 7.74
N VAL A 34 -28.13 22.23 6.98
CA VAL A 34 -28.99 23.30 7.45
C VAL A 34 -30.40 22.74 7.35
N GLU A 35 -30.84 22.05 8.41
CA GLU A 35 -32.25 21.79 8.65
C GLU A 35 -32.97 23.12 8.86
N GLU A 36 -33.51 23.69 7.78
CA GLU A 36 -34.56 24.70 7.89
C GLU A 36 -35.85 24.02 8.34
N SER A 37 -36.23 24.38 9.56
CA SER A 37 -37.43 24.01 10.30
C SER A 37 -38.75 24.25 9.56
N ALA A 38 -39.68 23.29 9.66
CA ALA A 38 -41.11 23.58 9.71
C ALA A 38 -41.89 22.51 10.53
N ASP A 39 -42.16 22.91 11.78
CA ASP A 39 -43.43 22.79 12.49
C ASP A 39 -43.75 21.59 13.42
N SER A 40 -43.82 21.98 14.71
CA SER A 40 -44.85 21.68 15.71
C SER A 40 -44.63 20.60 16.80
N THR A 41 -44.79 21.11 18.03
CA THR A 41 -45.18 20.48 19.31
C THR A 41 -44.11 19.83 20.21
N ASP A 42 -43.52 20.70 21.04
CA ASP A 42 -43.68 20.78 22.51
C ASP A 42 -43.25 19.62 23.44
N ILE A 43 -42.73 20.08 24.60
CA ILE A 43 -42.50 19.43 25.90
C ILE A 43 -41.12 18.81 26.15
N GLY A 44 -40.31 19.50 26.98
CA GLY A 44 -39.24 18.84 27.75
C GLY A 44 -38.12 19.69 28.34
N CYS A 45 -38.42 20.80 29.00
CA CYS A 45 -37.50 21.63 29.79
C CYS A 45 -36.74 20.83 30.87
N VAL A 46 -35.40 20.98 30.98
CA VAL A 46 -34.70 21.19 32.27
C VAL A 46 -33.44 22.03 32.03
N ASP A 47 -33.49 23.22 32.62
CA ASP A 47 -32.43 24.19 32.84
C ASP A 47 -31.46 23.73 33.94
N SER A 48 -30.17 24.05 33.80
CA SER A 48 -29.27 24.30 34.93
C SER A 48 -28.03 25.06 34.44
N GLN A 49 -28.14 26.39 34.51
CA GLN A 49 -27.03 27.33 34.48
C GLN A 49 -26.16 27.25 35.74
N ALA A 50 -24.99 27.89 35.61
CA ALA A 50 -24.17 28.60 36.61
C ALA A 50 -22.84 27.91 36.96
N GLN A 51 -21.70 28.59 37.11
CA GLN A 51 -21.24 29.99 36.93
C GLN A 51 -19.71 29.93 37.24
N VAL A 52 -18.82 30.60 36.48
CA VAL A 52 -18.06 31.82 36.87
C VAL A 52 -16.60 31.58 37.35
N SER A 53 -15.67 32.16 36.55
CA SER A 53 -14.40 32.89 36.80
C SER A 53 -13.34 32.34 37.81
N GLU A 54 -12.06 32.70 37.80
CA GLU A 54 -11.36 33.95 37.39
C GLU A 54 -9.83 33.71 37.25
N GLU A 55 -9.13 34.77 36.87
CA GLU A 55 -7.79 34.94 36.27
C GLU A 55 -6.57 34.65 37.20
N ASP A 56 -5.39 34.43 36.59
CA ASP A 56 -4.14 35.07 37.04
C ASP A 56 -2.99 35.01 36.00
N GLU A 57 -2.11 36.01 36.09
CA GLU A 57 -1.25 36.62 35.06
C GLU A 57 0.08 35.91 34.67
N ALA A 58 0.69 36.51 33.64
CA ALA A 58 1.80 36.13 32.74
C ALA A 58 3.22 35.99 33.30
N VAL A 59 4.06 35.19 32.60
CA VAL A 59 5.44 35.58 32.17
C VAL A 59 5.79 34.92 30.83
N THR A 60 6.37 35.73 29.94
CA THR A 60 6.77 35.53 28.54
C THR A 60 7.88 34.50 28.31
N ASP A 61 7.74 33.67 27.26
CA ASP A 61 8.90 33.29 26.44
C ASP A 61 8.50 33.10 24.96
N THR A 62 9.38 33.57 24.09
CA THR A 62 9.19 33.87 22.66
C THR A 62 8.61 32.71 21.83
N THR A 63 7.33 32.83 21.45
CA THR A 63 6.70 32.04 20.38
C THR A 63 6.25 33.00 19.28
N LEU A 64 6.68 32.72 18.05
CA LEU A 64 6.26 33.45 16.85
C LEU A 64 4.73 33.35 16.71
N ASP A 65 4.06 34.48 16.86
CA ASP A 65 2.62 34.63 16.73
C ASP A 65 2.23 34.72 15.24
N PHE A 66 1.48 33.74 14.75
CA PHE A 66 0.97 33.70 13.38
C PHE A 66 -0.40 34.39 13.22
N SER A 67 -0.94 35.00 14.28
CA SER A 67 -2.24 35.69 14.24
C SER A 67 -2.20 37.04 13.50
N GLU A 68 -1.00 37.55 13.17
CA GLU A 68 -0.84 38.78 12.40
C GLU A 68 -1.06 38.56 10.88
N GLY A 69 -0.96 37.31 10.40
CA GLY A 69 -1.24 36.94 9.00
C GLY A 69 -2.72 37.00 8.62
N ASP A 70 -3.62 36.71 9.57
CA ASP A 70 -5.07 36.73 9.33
C ASP A 70 -5.65 38.15 9.34
N ARG A 71 -5.00 39.11 10.02
CA ARG A 71 -5.42 40.53 9.98
C ARG A 71 -5.14 41.21 8.65
N VAL A 72 -4.10 40.78 7.93
CA VAL A 72 -3.78 41.35 6.60
C VAL A 72 -4.75 40.86 5.52
N LEU A 73 -5.42 39.71 5.74
CA LEU A 73 -6.46 39.21 4.83
C LEU A 73 -7.86 39.72 5.16
N SER A 74 -8.13 40.16 6.40
CA SER A 74 -9.42 40.77 6.77
C SER A 74 -9.56 42.24 6.37
N ASP A 75 -8.45 42.96 6.14
CA ASP A 75 -8.45 44.40 5.85
C ASP A 75 -8.56 44.76 4.35
N ILE A 76 -8.81 43.79 3.45
CA ILE A 76 -9.03 44.05 2.01
C ILE A 76 -10.53 44.12 1.64
N SER A 77 -11.46 43.91 2.58
CA SER A 77 -12.90 44.04 2.31
C SER A 77 -13.49 45.31 2.91
N SER A 78 -13.26 46.45 2.26
CA SER A 78 -14.20 47.58 2.27
C SER A 78 -14.03 48.46 1.02
N PRO A 79 -14.66 48.11 -0.12
CA PRO A 79 -15.12 49.11 -1.06
C PRO A 79 -16.57 49.47 -0.72
N SER A 80 -16.74 50.72 -0.32
CA SER A 80 -18.03 51.41 -0.22
C SER A 80 -18.92 51.18 -1.44
N ASP A 81 -20.20 50.90 -1.19
CA ASP A 81 -21.27 50.82 -2.18
C ASP A 81 -21.27 52.00 -3.15
N GLN A 82 -20.99 51.75 -4.43
CA GLN A 82 -21.66 52.41 -5.58
C GLN A 82 -21.68 51.45 -6.79
N ASP A 83 -22.91 51.05 -7.16
CA ASP A 83 -23.39 50.62 -8.48
C ASP A 83 -22.39 50.03 -9.50
N ALA A 84 -22.47 48.70 -9.68
CA ALA A 84 -22.50 48.07 -11.00
C ALA A 84 -23.02 46.64 -10.88
N GLY A 85 -24.17 46.36 -11.51
CA GLY A 85 -24.77 45.04 -11.54
C GLY A 85 -23.84 43.99 -12.13
N PHE A 86 -23.36 43.08 -11.29
CA PHE A 86 -22.84 41.78 -11.70
C PHE A 86 -23.44 40.75 -10.75
N THR A 87 -24.26 39.86 -11.30
CA THR A 87 -24.78 38.67 -10.64
C THR A 87 -23.67 37.96 -9.88
N LYS A 88 -23.70 38.06 -8.54
CA LYS A 88 -22.98 37.15 -7.63
C LYS A 88 -23.49 35.74 -7.95
N ARG A 89 -22.77 35.01 -8.79
CA ARG A 89 -22.79 33.55 -8.73
C ARG A 89 -22.25 33.20 -7.35
N ASN A 90 -23.11 32.68 -6.49
CA ASN A 90 -22.72 32.03 -5.26
C ASN A 90 -21.79 30.86 -5.61
N LEU A 91 -20.48 31.13 -5.68
CA LEU A 91 -19.46 30.10 -5.62
C LEU A 91 -19.42 29.63 -4.17
N HIS A 92 -20.38 28.77 -3.82
CA HIS A 92 -20.17 27.80 -2.74
C HIS A 92 -18.98 26.96 -3.20
N HIS A 93 -17.76 27.28 -2.74
CA HIS A 93 -16.67 26.33 -2.82
C HIS A 93 -16.96 25.22 -1.82
N SER A 94 -17.72 24.23 -2.26
CA SER A 94 -17.74 22.92 -1.64
C SER A 94 -16.31 22.38 -1.70
N PHE A 95 -15.61 22.36 -0.57
CA PHE A 95 -14.32 21.71 -0.48
C PHE A 95 -14.56 20.20 -0.51
N SER A 96 -14.37 19.60 -1.68
CA SER A 96 -14.50 18.16 -1.86
C SER A 96 -13.33 17.46 -1.16
N THR A 97 -13.60 16.74 -0.08
CA THR A 97 -12.56 16.01 0.69
C THR A 97 -12.03 14.85 -0.15
N LEU A 98 -10.73 14.89 -0.49
CA LEU A 98 -10.07 13.85 -1.30
C LEU A 98 -9.98 12.54 -0.53
N THR A 99 -10.69 11.51 -1.00
CA THR A 99 -10.63 10.18 -0.38
C THR A 99 -9.34 9.45 -0.77
N LEU A 100 -8.79 8.66 0.15
CA LEU A 100 -7.63 7.80 -0.10
C LEU A 100 -7.89 6.83 -1.28
N SER A 101 -9.10 6.29 -1.38
CA SER A 101 -9.52 5.45 -2.50
C SER A 101 -9.54 6.21 -3.83
N GLY A 102 -10.00 7.47 -3.83
CA GLY A 102 -9.94 8.35 -5.00
C GLY A 102 -8.52 8.58 -5.46
N LEU A 103 -7.59 8.86 -4.53
CA LEU A 103 -6.16 9.01 -4.86
C LEU A 103 -5.57 7.74 -5.48
N CYS A 104 -5.90 6.57 -4.92
CA CYS A 104 -5.45 5.28 -5.46
C CYS A 104 -5.98 5.03 -6.87
N ARG A 105 -7.27 5.32 -7.12
CA ARG A 105 -7.88 5.22 -8.46
C ARG A 105 -7.26 6.18 -9.45
N GLY A 106 -7.03 7.43 -9.05
CA GLY A 106 -6.37 8.43 -9.89
C GLY A 106 -4.97 7.99 -10.30
N LEU A 107 -4.16 7.48 -9.36
CA LEU A 107 -2.82 6.94 -9.68
C LEU A 107 -2.89 5.72 -10.60
N LEU A 108 -3.90 4.86 -10.46
CA LEU A 108 -4.12 3.73 -11.37
C LEU A 108 -4.50 4.20 -12.78
N ASP A 109 -5.39 5.18 -12.93
CA ASP A 109 -5.79 5.73 -14.23
C ASP A 109 -4.59 6.37 -14.95
N GLN A 110 -3.69 7.03 -14.22
CA GLN A 110 -2.42 7.54 -14.77
C GLN A 110 -1.42 6.43 -15.14
N SER A 111 -1.52 5.27 -14.49
CA SER A 111 -0.65 4.11 -14.74
C SER A 111 -1.12 3.25 -15.91
N TYR A 112 -2.44 3.19 -16.13
CA TYR A 112 -3.11 2.45 -17.20
C TYR A 112 -4.03 3.38 -17.99
N PRO A 113 -3.49 4.42 -18.64
CA PRO A 113 -4.29 5.34 -19.42
C PRO A 113 -5.05 4.59 -20.53
N SER A 114 -6.31 4.98 -20.77
CA SER A 114 -7.07 4.47 -21.91
C SER A 114 -6.34 4.76 -23.23
N SER A 115 -6.55 3.93 -24.25
CA SER A 115 -5.88 4.06 -25.56
C SER A 115 -5.97 5.47 -26.17
N THR A 116 -7.07 6.19 -25.93
CA THR A 116 -7.26 7.60 -26.32
C THR A 116 -6.36 8.58 -25.58
N LYS A 117 -6.09 8.36 -24.29
CA LYS A 117 -5.14 9.15 -23.48
C LYS A 117 -3.69 8.87 -23.92
N ILE A 118 -3.35 7.63 -24.24
CA ILE A 118 -2.00 7.27 -24.70
C ILE A 118 -1.66 7.94 -26.03
N ALA A 119 -2.61 8.02 -26.97
CA ALA A 119 -2.40 8.69 -28.25
C ALA A 119 -2.10 10.20 -28.11
N SER A 120 -2.50 10.81 -26.99
CA SER A 120 -2.18 12.22 -26.67
C SER A 120 -0.83 12.40 -25.98
N TRP A 121 -0.21 11.30 -25.52
CA TRP A 121 1.06 11.32 -24.82
C TRP A 121 2.19 11.02 -25.79
N ASP A 122 2.62 12.05 -26.52
CA ASP A 122 3.78 11.94 -27.41
C ASP A 122 5.05 12.18 -26.58
N GLY A 123 5.85 11.14 -26.31
CA GLY A 123 7.12 11.32 -25.61
C GLY A 123 7.78 10.06 -25.03
N GLU A 124 9.12 10.09 -24.97
CA GLU A 124 9.97 9.09 -24.31
C GLU A 124 9.66 8.96 -22.80
N ASP A 125 8.97 9.94 -22.20
CA ASP A 125 8.72 10.04 -20.76
C ASP A 125 7.46 9.30 -20.26
N VAL A 126 6.65 8.75 -21.17
CA VAL A 126 5.40 8.04 -20.81
C VAL A 126 5.66 6.84 -19.90
N LEU A 127 6.64 6.02 -20.26
CA LEU A 127 6.95 4.81 -19.50
C LEU A 127 7.53 5.12 -18.10
N PRO A 128 8.52 6.03 -17.96
CA PRO A 128 8.96 6.52 -16.65
C PRO A 128 7.83 7.11 -15.79
N PHE A 129 6.91 7.87 -16.40
CA PHE A 129 5.78 8.45 -15.70
C PHE A 129 4.82 7.39 -15.16
N ARG A 130 4.39 6.44 -16.01
CA ARG A 130 3.54 5.30 -15.60
C ARG A 130 4.18 4.49 -14.47
N ALA A 131 5.49 4.19 -14.59
CA ALA A 131 6.22 3.46 -13.56
C ALA A 131 6.31 4.25 -12.24
N SER A 132 6.44 5.58 -12.32
CA SER A 132 6.47 6.45 -11.14
C SER A 132 5.10 6.53 -10.46
N ALA A 133 4.00 6.59 -11.22
CA ALA A 133 2.65 6.59 -10.68
C ALA A 133 2.38 5.30 -9.88
N LEU A 134 2.71 4.13 -10.43
CA LEU A 134 2.62 2.86 -9.70
C LEU A 134 3.54 2.82 -8.48
N GLN A 135 4.76 3.34 -8.58
CA GLN A 135 5.67 3.41 -7.44
C GLN A 135 5.09 4.28 -6.30
N ARG A 136 4.46 5.41 -6.62
CA ARG A 136 3.79 6.26 -5.63
C ARG A 136 2.55 5.59 -5.04
N LEU A 137 1.79 4.86 -5.86
CA LEU A 137 0.67 4.05 -5.37
C LEU A 137 1.13 3.01 -4.36
N SER A 138 2.20 2.27 -4.66
CA SER A 138 2.79 1.30 -3.72
C SER A 138 3.19 1.96 -2.39
N GLN A 139 3.88 3.10 -2.44
CA GLN A 139 4.30 3.86 -1.25
C GLN A 139 3.10 4.35 -0.42
N LEU A 140 2.04 4.83 -1.09
CA LEU A 140 0.82 5.25 -0.44
C LEU A 140 0.17 4.09 0.31
N LEU A 141 0.05 2.92 -0.34
CA LEU A 141 -0.55 1.73 0.25
C LEU A 141 0.27 1.18 1.42
N GLU A 142 1.60 1.27 1.37
CA GLU A 142 2.45 0.93 2.51
C GLU A 142 2.26 1.90 3.68
N GLY A 143 2.09 3.20 3.41
CA GLY A 143 1.81 4.21 4.43
C GLY A 143 0.50 3.98 5.16
N VAL A 144 -0.55 3.54 4.46
CA VAL A 144 -1.85 3.22 5.07
C VAL A 144 -1.74 2.09 6.10
N LYS A 145 -0.87 1.11 5.88
CA LYS A 145 -0.65 0.01 6.84
C LYS A 145 0.01 0.45 8.13
N ALA A 146 0.84 1.49 8.07
CA ALA A 146 1.48 2.03 9.27
C ALA A 146 0.44 2.62 10.25
N LEU A 147 -0.75 3.00 9.76
CA LEU A 147 -1.85 3.53 10.55
C LEU A 147 -2.73 2.43 11.18
N GLY A 148 -2.46 1.15 10.88
CA GLY A 148 -3.20 0.00 11.38
C GLY A 148 -3.96 -0.75 10.28
N GLU A 149 -4.09 -2.06 10.43
CA GLU A 149 -4.83 -2.87 9.46
C GLU A 149 -6.33 -2.80 9.74
N SER A 150 -7.05 -2.20 8.79
CA SER A 150 -8.50 -2.02 8.88
C SER A 150 -9.21 -2.71 7.70
N GLU A 151 -10.54 -2.77 7.76
CA GLU A 151 -11.38 -3.16 6.61
C GLU A 151 -11.10 -2.29 5.36
N GLN A 152 -10.54 -1.09 5.54
CA GLN A 152 -10.13 -0.22 4.43
C GLN A 152 -8.99 -0.84 3.62
N THR A 153 -8.03 -1.54 4.24
CA THR A 153 -6.94 -2.20 3.52
C THR A 153 -7.47 -3.32 2.62
N LYS A 154 -8.47 -4.08 3.10
CA LYS A 154 -9.16 -5.11 2.30
C LYS A 154 -9.93 -4.48 1.15
N TYR A 155 -10.65 -3.40 1.41
CA TYR A 155 -11.37 -2.65 0.38
C TYR A 155 -10.42 -2.13 -0.71
N LEU A 156 -9.32 -1.49 -0.32
CA LEU A 156 -8.29 -0.99 -1.25
C LEU A 156 -7.68 -2.13 -2.06
N TYR A 157 -7.36 -3.27 -1.43
CA TYR A 157 -6.89 -4.44 -2.15
C TYR A 157 -7.89 -4.90 -3.21
N ARG A 158 -9.16 -5.08 -2.85
CA ARG A 158 -10.22 -5.52 -3.79
C ARG A 158 -10.43 -4.56 -4.94
N MET A 159 -10.21 -3.27 -4.71
CA MET A 159 -10.31 -2.24 -5.74
C MET A 159 -9.11 -2.25 -6.69
N ILE A 160 -7.88 -2.40 -6.17
CA ILE A 160 -6.64 -2.30 -6.96
C ILE A 160 -6.31 -3.62 -7.66
N ALA A 161 -6.53 -4.74 -6.98
CA ALA A 161 -6.06 -6.05 -7.40
C ALA A 161 -6.54 -6.47 -8.80
N PRO A 162 -7.83 -6.30 -9.19
CA PRO A 162 -8.27 -6.67 -10.54
C PRO A 162 -7.48 -5.95 -11.64
N ILE A 163 -7.30 -4.63 -11.50
CA ILE A 163 -6.63 -3.78 -12.50
C ILE A 163 -5.16 -4.18 -12.65
N VAL A 164 -4.44 -4.32 -11.54
CA VAL A 164 -3.01 -4.70 -11.60
C VAL A 164 -2.83 -6.16 -12.00
N MET A 165 -3.78 -7.05 -11.68
CA MET A 165 -3.71 -8.46 -12.05
C MET A 165 -3.89 -8.68 -13.55
N ASP A 166 -4.72 -7.88 -14.21
CA ASP A 166 -4.85 -7.88 -15.67
C ASP A 166 -3.52 -7.54 -16.34
N ALA A 167 -2.81 -6.52 -15.84
CA ALA A 167 -1.48 -6.14 -16.30
C ALA A 167 -0.42 -7.23 -16.03
N ILE A 168 -0.46 -7.87 -14.85
CA ILE A 168 0.49 -8.93 -14.49
C ILE A 168 0.29 -10.20 -15.33
N GLN A 169 -0.96 -10.57 -15.60
CA GLN A 169 -1.28 -11.81 -16.31
C GLN A 169 -1.29 -11.66 -17.82
N CYS A 170 -1.22 -10.43 -18.33
CA CYS A 170 -1.37 -10.13 -19.76
C CYS A 170 -2.66 -10.75 -20.34
N LYS A 171 -3.74 -10.78 -19.54
CA LYS A 171 -5.03 -11.40 -19.89
C LYS A 171 -6.13 -10.38 -20.23
N GLY A 172 -5.86 -9.07 -20.17
CA GLY A 172 -6.90 -8.04 -20.20
C GLY A 172 -6.97 -7.20 -21.48
N SER A 173 -8.16 -7.20 -22.08
CA SER A 173 -9.00 -6.15 -22.71
C SER A 173 -8.46 -4.80 -23.20
N PHE A 174 -7.30 -4.32 -22.72
CA PHE A 174 -6.88 -2.92 -22.88
C PHE A 174 -5.78 -2.72 -23.93
N SER A 175 -5.06 -3.77 -24.35
CA SER A 175 -4.28 -3.78 -25.58
C SER A 175 -3.86 -5.21 -25.93
N GLU A 176 -3.74 -5.54 -27.23
CA GLU A 176 -3.17 -6.82 -27.69
C GLU A 176 -1.66 -6.96 -27.40
N GLN A 177 -1.02 -5.92 -26.85
CA GLN A 177 0.40 -5.90 -26.53
C GLN A 177 0.68 -6.22 -25.06
N GLU A 178 1.73 -7.03 -24.85
CA GLU A 178 2.27 -7.37 -23.54
C GLU A 178 2.78 -6.10 -22.84
N GLU A 179 2.40 -5.90 -21.56
CA GLU A 179 2.82 -4.72 -20.80
C GLU A 179 4.35 -4.72 -20.59
N PRO A 180 5.01 -3.55 -20.63
CA PRO A 180 6.45 -3.48 -20.43
C PRO A 180 6.85 -4.07 -19.07
N PRO A 181 7.99 -4.80 -18.97
CA PRO A 181 8.37 -5.50 -17.74
C PRO A 181 8.50 -4.61 -16.50
N ILE A 182 8.83 -3.33 -16.68
CA ILE A 182 8.89 -2.37 -15.56
C ILE A 182 7.50 -2.07 -15.00
N ILE A 183 6.48 -1.97 -15.85
CA ILE A 183 5.09 -1.78 -15.44
C ILE A 183 4.61 -3.02 -14.70
N VAL A 184 4.87 -4.22 -15.25
CA VAL A 184 4.55 -5.49 -14.58
C VAL A 184 5.20 -5.58 -13.20
N ALA A 185 6.50 -5.26 -13.08
CA ALA A 185 7.20 -5.27 -11.80
C ALA A 185 6.55 -4.31 -10.78
N ARG A 186 6.22 -3.07 -11.19
CA ARG A 186 5.56 -2.09 -10.31
C ARG A 186 4.12 -2.47 -9.97
N SER A 187 3.43 -3.18 -10.85
CA SER A 187 2.09 -3.74 -10.61
C SER A 187 2.13 -4.78 -9.51
N ILE A 188 3.12 -5.67 -9.55
CA ILE A 188 3.37 -6.68 -8.51
C ILE A 188 3.70 -6.01 -7.17
N GLU A 189 4.51 -4.95 -7.19
CA GLU A 189 4.79 -4.16 -5.99
C GLU A 189 3.51 -3.57 -5.39
N CYS A 190 2.66 -2.91 -6.20
CA CYS A 190 1.37 -2.37 -5.74
C CYS A 190 0.49 -3.45 -5.12
N LEU A 191 0.37 -4.61 -5.78
CA LEU A 191 -0.40 -5.74 -5.27
C LEU A 191 0.13 -6.20 -3.91
N SER A 192 1.45 -6.37 -3.78
CA SER A 192 2.10 -6.77 -2.52
C SER A 192 1.96 -5.71 -1.41
N ALA A 193 1.98 -4.44 -1.81
CA ALA A 193 1.77 -3.26 -0.98
C ALA A 193 0.31 -3.06 -0.59
N ALA A 194 -0.65 -3.75 -1.21
CA ALA A 194 -2.04 -3.79 -0.77
C ALA A 194 -2.38 -4.99 0.15
N MET A 195 -1.56 -6.06 0.18
CA MET A 195 -1.84 -7.27 1.00
C MET A 195 -1.90 -6.97 2.51
N TRP A 196 -2.81 -7.62 3.24
CA TRP A 196 -3.05 -7.45 4.69
C TRP A 196 -2.84 -8.75 5.48
N HIS A 197 -2.68 -8.68 6.81
CA HIS A 197 -2.53 -9.90 7.63
C HIS A 197 -3.83 -10.72 7.70
N GLY A 198 -3.70 -12.04 7.58
CA GLY A 198 -4.83 -12.96 7.53
C GLY A 198 -5.43 -13.15 6.13
N MET A 199 -4.80 -12.61 5.08
CA MET A 199 -5.26 -12.80 3.69
C MET A 199 -5.38 -14.29 3.34
N GLY A 200 -6.43 -14.65 2.59
CA GLY A 200 -6.74 -16.02 2.21
C GLY A 200 -7.26 -16.91 3.35
N GLY A 201 -7.54 -16.36 4.53
CA GLY A 201 -8.09 -17.12 5.67
C GLY A 201 -9.61 -17.35 5.63
N SER A 202 -10.33 -16.62 4.78
CA SER A 202 -11.78 -16.77 4.61
C SER A 202 -12.11 -17.93 3.67
N ARG A 203 -13.21 -18.65 3.94
CA ARG A 203 -13.71 -19.72 3.04
C ARG A 203 -14.27 -19.16 1.73
N ASP A 204 -14.71 -17.90 1.75
CA ASP A 204 -15.27 -17.20 0.60
C ASP A 204 -14.24 -16.28 -0.08
N SER A 205 -12.94 -16.55 0.10
CA SER A 205 -11.89 -15.76 -0.54
C SER A 205 -12.01 -15.86 -2.06
N VAL A 206 -12.10 -14.71 -2.72
CA VAL A 206 -12.03 -14.60 -4.19
C VAL A 206 -10.67 -15.14 -4.66
N GLU A 207 -10.58 -15.69 -5.89
CA GLU A 207 -9.32 -16.26 -6.43
C GLU A 207 -8.10 -15.33 -6.28
N ILE A 208 -8.32 -14.02 -6.42
CA ILE A 208 -7.27 -13.00 -6.31
C ILE A 208 -6.74 -12.86 -4.88
N GLU A 209 -7.49 -13.31 -3.86
CA GLU A 209 -7.08 -13.35 -2.44
C GLU A 209 -6.48 -14.71 -2.03
N ASP A 210 -6.54 -15.73 -2.90
CA ASP A 210 -6.05 -17.07 -2.59
C ASP A 210 -4.52 -17.14 -2.63
N ALA A 211 -3.92 -17.50 -1.50
CA ALA A 211 -2.48 -17.65 -1.36
C ALA A 211 -1.91 -18.75 -2.27
N ALA A 212 -2.65 -19.82 -2.55
CA ALA A 212 -2.19 -20.87 -3.47
C ALA A 212 -2.11 -20.34 -4.92
N TYR A 213 -3.16 -19.65 -5.37
CA TYR A 213 -3.17 -19.00 -6.67
C TYR A 213 -2.05 -17.96 -6.83
N LEU A 214 -1.94 -17.01 -5.90
CA LEU A 214 -0.94 -15.95 -5.94
C LEU A 214 0.50 -16.49 -5.89
N SER A 215 0.76 -17.47 -5.02
CA SER A 215 2.10 -18.09 -4.94
C SER A 215 2.51 -18.77 -6.24
N LYS A 216 1.59 -19.47 -6.92
CA LYS A 216 1.84 -20.06 -8.25
C LYS A 216 2.13 -19.00 -9.29
N LEU A 217 1.34 -17.93 -9.32
CA LEU A 217 1.53 -16.81 -10.25
C LEU A 217 2.92 -16.19 -10.08
N PHE A 218 3.29 -15.82 -8.86
CA PHE A 218 4.60 -15.22 -8.59
C PHE A 218 5.75 -16.20 -8.81
N CYS A 219 5.61 -17.48 -8.45
CA CYS A 219 6.64 -18.49 -8.70
C CYS A 219 6.90 -18.66 -10.20
N ARG A 220 5.83 -18.67 -11.03
CA ARG A 220 5.96 -18.70 -12.49
C ARG A 220 6.76 -17.51 -13.01
N LEU A 221 6.45 -16.30 -12.54
CA LEU A 221 7.14 -15.07 -12.94
C LEU A 221 8.61 -15.04 -12.49
N CYS A 222 8.91 -15.55 -11.29
CA CYS A 222 10.28 -15.73 -10.79
C CYS A 222 11.12 -16.67 -11.67
N GLY A 223 10.54 -17.77 -12.15
CA GLY A 223 11.26 -18.79 -12.92
C GLY A 223 11.40 -18.48 -14.41
N HIS A 224 10.39 -17.84 -15.01
CA HIS A 224 10.26 -17.73 -16.47
C HIS A 224 10.44 -16.32 -17.02
N SER A 225 10.29 -15.26 -16.19
CA SER A 225 10.41 -13.90 -16.71
C SER A 225 11.87 -13.59 -17.10
N PRO A 226 12.13 -13.05 -18.31
CA PRO A 226 13.47 -12.65 -18.72
C PRO A 226 13.96 -11.41 -17.95
N ALA A 227 13.05 -10.54 -17.51
CA ALA A 227 13.38 -9.32 -16.79
C ALA A 227 13.65 -9.59 -15.30
N TRP A 228 14.84 -9.20 -14.84
CA TRP A 228 15.24 -9.41 -13.45
C TRP A 228 14.40 -8.61 -12.45
N THR A 229 13.87 -7.46 -12.85
CA THR A 229 12.97 -6.63 -12.02
C THR A 229 11.65 -7.34 -11.72
N VAL A 230 11.09 -8.05 -12.71
CA VAL A 230 9.88 -8.86 -12.52
C VAL A 230 10.16 -10.04 -11.60
N ARG A 231 11.31 -10.71 -11.77
CA ARG A 231 11.74 -11.80 -10.87
C ARG A 231 11.93 -11.31 -9.43
N GLU A 232 12.58 -10.17 -9.24
CA GLU A 232 12.77 -9.56 -7.92
C GLU A 232 11.42 -9.19 -7.29
N ALA A 233 10.58 -8.44 -8.00
CA ALA A 233 9.27 -8.00 -7.50
C ALA A 233 8.38 -9.19 -7.15
N SER A 234 8.38 -10.25 -7.98
CA SER A 234 7.62 -11.48 -7.73
C SER A 234 8.10 -12.21 -6.47
N ALA A 235 9.41 -12.29 -6.25
CA ALA A 235 9.96 -12.92 -5.05
C ALA A 235 9.66 -12.11 -3.78
N LEU A 236 9.70 -10.78 -3.86
CA LEU A 236 9.29 -9.89 -2.76
C LEU A 236 7.77 -9.98 -2.50
N ALA A 237 6.95 -10.09 -3.54
CA ALA A 237 5.51 -10.31 -3.40
C ALA A 237 5.20 -11.66 -2.75
N CYS A 238 5.90 -12.73 -3.14
CA CYS A 238 5.87 -14.01 -2.43
C CYS A 238 6.26 -13.84 -0.96
N SER A 239 7.29 -13.04 -0.66
CA SER A 239 7.71 -12.78 0.73
C SER A 239 6.60 -12.07 1.52
N SER A 240 5.97 -11.04 0.95
CA SER A 240 4.83 -10.33 1.55
C SER A 240 3.65 -11.28 1.77
N LEU A 241 3.33 -12.10 0.77
CA LEU A 241 2.29 -13.13 0.83
C LEU A 241 2.57 -14.14 1.94
N ALA A 242 3.80 -14.66 1.99
CA ALA A 242 4.24 -15.62 3.00
C ALA A 242 4.18 -15.04 4.41
N PHE A 243 4.49 -13.75 4.59
CA PHE A 243 4.40 -13.08 5.88
C PHE A 243 2.95 -12.81 6.31
N LYS A 244 2.10 -12.36 5.38
CA LYS A 244 0.78 -11.80 5.69
C LYS A 244 -0.38 -12.79 5.59
N SER A 245 -0.27 -13.85 4.79
CA SER A 245 -1.40 -14.77 4.61
C SER A 245 -1.79 -15.49 5.90
N ALA A 246 -3.02 -15.97 6.00
CA ALA A 246 -3.43 -16.82 7.12
C ALA A 246 -2.56 -18.08 7.20
N ALA A 247 -2.23 -18.52 8.43
CA ALA A 247 -1.43 -19.73 8.64
C ALA A 247 -2.08 -20.98 8.03
N SER A 248 -3.42 -21.04 8.08
CA SER A 248 -4.25 -22.08 7.46
C SER A 248 -4.05 -22.22 5.95
N SER A 249 -3.69 -21.14 5.26
CA SER A 249 -3.49 -21.12 3.81
C SER A 249 -2.05 -21.42 3.41
N ILE A 250 -1.08 -20.94 4.20
CA ILE A 250 0.35 -21.22 3.96
C ILE A 250 0.70 -22.68 4.28
N ARG A 251 0.12 -23.27 5.33
CA ARG A 251 0.43 -24.66 5.74
C ARG A 251 0.04 -25.73 4.71
N LYS A 252 -0.77 -25.38 3.70
CA LYS A 252 -1.13 -26.29 2.62
C LYS A 252 0.15 -26.70 1.90
N HIS A 253 0.37 -28.01 1.76
CA HIS A 253 1.60 -28.56 1.21
C HIS A 253 1.95 -27.98 -0.16
N GLU A 254 0.95 -27.80 -1.02
CA GLU A 254 1.11 -27.19 -2.35
C GLU A 254 1.66 -25.76 -2.27
N THR A 255 0.99 -24.88 -1.51
CA THR A 255 1.42 -23.48 -1.33
C THR A 255 2.84 -23.38 -0.79
N LEU A 256 3.15 -24.18 0.24
CA LEU A 256 4.47 -24.20 0.86
C LEU A 256 5.55 -24.68 -0.12
N CYS A 257 5.29 -25.75 -0.88
CA CYS A 257 6.21 -26.23 -1.91
C CYS A 257 6.46 -25.18 -3.00
N THR A 258 5.41 -24.50 -3.47
CA THR A 258 5.51 -23.43 -4.47
C THR A 258 6.35 -22.25 -3.96
N LEU A 259 6.17 -21.82 -2.70
CA LEU A 259 6.99 -20.76 -2.12
C LEU A 259 8.47 -21.17 -1.99
N LEU A 260 8.76 -22.41 -1.60
CA LEU A 260 10.13 -22.92 -1.55
C LEU A 260 10.77 -23.09 -2.94
N GLU A 261 9.96 -23.47 -3.93
CA GLU A 261 10.38 -23.52 -5.33
C GLU A 261 10.74 -22.13 -5.84
N CYS A 262 9.94 -21.12 -5.53
CA CYS A 262 10.23 -19.72 -5.82
C CYS A 262 11.61 -19.29 -5.27
N SER A 263 11.91 -19.58 -4.00
CA SER A 263 13.23 -19.31 -3.41
C SER A 263 14.36 -20.08 -4.10
N THR A 264 14.09 -21.30 -4.56
CA THR A 264 15.06 -22.12 -5.31
C THR A 264 15.37 -21.52 -6.68
N HIS A 265 14.37 -20.99 -7.39
CA HIS A 265 14.57 -20.29 -8.66
C HIS A 265 15.44 -19.05 -8.48
N THR A 266 15.10 -18.22 -7.50
CA THR A 266 15.83 -16.98 -7.24
C THR A 266 17.28 -17.21 -6.84
N ALA A 267 17.58 -18.26 -6.04
CA ALA A 267 18.94 -18.58 -5.62
C ALA A 267 19.86 -18.99 -6.79
N LYS A 268 19.29 -19.44 -7.91
CA LYS A 268 20.04 -19.80 -9.13
C LYS A 268 20.40 -18.59 -10.00
N ASP A 269 19.87 -17.40 -9.73
CA ASP A 269 20.17 -16.20 -10.53
C ASP A 269 21.64 -15.78 -10.31
N ARG A 270 22.48 -15.99 -11.33
CA ARG A 270 23.92 -15.71 -11.23
C ARG A 270 24.24 -14.22 -11.29
N LYS A 271 23.45 -13.43 -12.00
CA LYS A 271 23.80 -12.05 -12.37
C LYS A 271 23.25 -11.03 -11.38
N PHE A 272 22.04 -11.25 -10.86
CA PHE A 272 21.32 -10.24 -10.10
C PHE A 272 21.19 -10.66 -8.63
N TRP A 273 22.10 -10.14 -7.80
CA TRP A 273 22.06 -10.40 -6.36
C TRP A 273 20.76 -9.94 -5.69
N ARG A 274 20.10 -8.93 -6.24
CA ARG A 274 18.80 -8.44 -5.77
C ARG A 274 17.72 -9.53 -5.85
N VAL A 275 17.71 -10.30 -6.95
CA VAL A 275 16.80 -11.44 -7.12
C VAL A 275 17.10 -12.52 -6.09
N ARG A 276 18.39 -12.87 -5.89
CA ARG A 276 18.81 -13.83 -4.85
C ARG A 276 18.41 -13.38 -3.45
N CYS A 277 18.65 -12.11 -3.13
CA CYS A 277 18.29 -11.47 -1.86
C CYS A 277 16.77 -11.51 -1.61
N ALA A 278 15.95 -11.19 -2.62
CA ALA A 278 14.49 -11.28 -2.54
C ALA A 278 14.02 -12.73 -2.25
N GLY A 279 14.65 -13.71 -2.89
CA GLY A 279 14.43 -15.13 -2.62
C GLY A 279 14.70 -15.56 -1.18
N LEU A 280 15.77 -15.03 -0.58
CA LEU A 280 16.10 -15.24 0.82
C LEU A 280 15.16 -14.49 1.76
N LYS A 281 14.70 -13.29 1.40
CA LYS A 281 13.67 -12.58 2.18
C LYS A 281 12.38 -13.38 2.27
N LEU A 282 11.98 -14.06 1.18
CA LEU A 282 10.87 -15.01 1.21
C LEU A 282 11.11 -16.16 2.21
N LEU A 283 12.29 -16.80 2.18
CA LEU A 283 12.61 -17.85 3.15
C LEU A 283 12.61 -17.31 4.59
N SER A 284 13.18 -16.13 4.80
CA SER A 284 13.19 -15.44 6.08
C SER A 284 11.78 -15.15 6.59
N ALA A 285 10.87 -14.71 5.72
CA ALA A 285 9.46 -14.49 6.07
C ALA A 285 8.78 -15.79 6.52
N LEU A 286 9.00 -16.92 5.83
CA LEU A 286 8.47 -18.22 6.23
C LEU A 286 9.04 -18.68 7.58
N VAL A 287 10.37 -18.62 7.71
CA VAL A 287 11.09 -19.07 8.91
C VAL A 287 10.73 -18.21 10.13
N SER A 288 10.57 -16.89 9.95
CA SER A 288 10.22 -15.95 11.03
C SER A 288 8.80 -16.16 11.58
N ARG A 289 7.88 -16.75 10.80
CA ARG A 289 6.54 -17.10 11.28
C ARG A 289 6.55 -18.28 12.26
N VAL A 290 7.59 -19.10 12.15
CA VAL A 290 7.75 -20.32 12.93
C VAL A 290 8.75 -20.12 14.08
N GLY A 291 9.78 -19.31 13.85
CA GLY A 291 10.87 -19.07 14.79
C GLY A 291 10.45 -18.34 16.05
N PHE A 292 11.14 -18.67 17.15
CA PHE A 292 11.13 -17.86 18.36
C PHE A 292 12.16 -16.74 18.18
N SER A 293 11.73 -15.48 18.13
CA SER A 293 12.69 -14.38 18.25
C SER A 293 13.22 -14.35 19.70
N PRO A 294 14.53 -14.47 19.95
CA PRO A 294 15.08 -14.40 21.30
C PRO A 294 14.76 -13.06 21.98
N GLU A 295 14.54 -11.98 21.23
CA GLU A 295 14.15 -10.66 21.77
C GLU A 295 12.71 -10.65 22.33
N GLN A 296 11.82 -11.50 21.83
CA GLN A 296 10.47 -11.68 22.41
C GLN A 296 10.48 -12.56 23.67
N SER A 297 11.59 -13.23 23.98
CA SER A 297 11.70 -14.08 25.18
C SER A 297 12.06 -13.30 26.45
N VAL A 298 12.62 -12.09 26.32
CA VAL A 298 13.10 -11.31 27.46
C VAL A 298 11.99 -10.50 28.13
N THR A 299 10.90 -10.19 27.40
CA THR A 299 9.72 -9.47 27.92
C THR A 299 8.57 -10.37 28.36
N MET A 300 8.61 -11.66 28.05
CA MET A 300 7.56 -12.61 28.41
C MET A 300 7.91 -13.32 29.72
N SER A 301 7.27 -12.88 30.81
CA SER A 301 7.24 -13.58 32.10
C SER A 301 6.97 -15.08 31.92
N ALA A 302 7.63 -15.91 32.73
CA ALA A 302 7.69 -17.37 32.66
C ALA A 302 6.32 -18.10 32.70
N THR A 303 5.22 -17.38 32.86
CA THR A 303 3.84 -17.87 32.92
C THR A 303 3.07 -17.80 31.59
N ALA A 304 3.63 -17.27 30.50
CA ALA A 304 2.94 -17.12 29.21
C ALA A 304 3.59 -17.85 28.02
N ARG A 305 4.26 -19.00 28.24
CA ARG A 305 4.66 -19.90 27.14
C ARG A 305 3.48 -20.67 26.55
N LYS A 306 2.38 -20.00 26.20
CA LYS A 306 1.41 -20.60 25.28
C LYS A 306 2.01 -20.47 23.90
N ILE A 307 2.59 -21.56 23.41
CA ILE A 307 2.94 -21.70 22.00
C ILE A 307 1.66 -21.43 21.22
N ASP A 308 1.69 -20.42 20.35
CA ASP A 308 0.60 -20.12 19.44
C ASP A 308 0.32 -21.39 18.62
N PRO A 309 -0.88 -22.00 18.72
CA PRO A 309 -1.17 -23.27 18.06
C PRO A 309 -0.97 -23.18 16.54
N ASP A 310 -1.22 -22.01 15.94
CA ASP A 310 -1.01 -21.81 14.51
C ASP A 310 0.48 -21.82 14.14
N ARG A 311 1.35 -21.32 15.02
CA ARG A 311 2.81 -21.41 14.83
C ARG A 311 3.32 -22.83 14.95
N GLN A 312 2.81 -23.60 15.91
CA GLN A 312 3.17 -25.00 16.09
C GLN A 312 2.78 -25.83 14.86
N ILE A 313 1.56 -25.66 14.37
CA ILE A 313 1.08 -26.37 13.18
C ILE A 313 1.89 -25.96 11.93
N LEU A 314 2.24 -24.68 11.81
CA LEU A 314 3.09 -24.21 10.71
C LEU A 314 4.52 -24.77 10.80
N LEU A 315 5.09 -24.86 12.01
CA LEU A 315 6.38 -25.53 12.26
C LEU A 315 6.33 -26.97 11.76
N GLU A 316 5.33 -27.73 12.19
CA GLU A 316 5.15 -29.13 11.79
C GLU A 316 5.04 -29.29 10.28
N ALA A 317 4.37 -28.37 9.59
CA ALA A 317 4.30 -28.34 8.13
C ALA A 317 5.65 -27.97 7.46
N MET A 318 6.49 -27.15 8.11
CA MET A 318 7.79 -26.73 7.59
C MET A 318 8.92 -27.72 7.86
N LEU A 319 8.83 -28.53 8.92
CA LEU A 319 9.88 -29.48 9.33
C LEU A 319 10.33 -30.45 8.21
N PRO A 320 9.43 -31.04 7.40
CA PRO A 320 9.83 -31.87 6.26
C PRO A 320 10.74 -31.16 5.25
N HIS A 321 10.73 -29.83 5.24
CA HIS A 321 11.50 -29.00 4.33
C HIS A 321 12.73 -28.34 4.99
N LYS A 322 12.98 -28.58 6.28
CA LYS A 322 14.09 -27.98 7.06
C LYS A 322 15.43 -28.10 6.35
N GLU A 323 15.82 -29.32 5.95
CA GLU A 323 17.10 -29.57 5.28
C GLU A 323 17.24 -28.83 3.95
N LYS A 324 16.14 -28.73 3.18
CA LYS A 324 16.12 -27.98 1.92
C LYS A 324 16.37 -26.48 2.17
N ILE A 325 15.69 -25.91 3.16
CA ILE A 325 15.83 -24.49 3.54
C ILE A 325 17.25 -24.23 4.05
N MET A 326 17.77 -25.07 4.95
CA MET A 326 19.13 -24.95 5.49
C MET A 326 20.19 -25.05 4.38
N LYS A 327 20.04 -26.00 3.46
CA LYS A 327 20.96 -26.14 2.32
C LYS A 327 20.97 -24.89 1.44
N LEU A 328 19.81 -24.30 1.18
CA LEU A 328 19.70 -23.08 0.38
C LEU A 328 20.32 -21.88 1.10
N ALA A 329 20.05 -21.70 2.39
CA ALA A 329 20.67 -20.64 3.18
C ALA A 329 22.20 -20.79 3.27
N LYS A 330 22.71 -22.01 3.53
CA LYS A 330 24.16 -22.29 3.54
C LYS A 330 24.81 -22.02 2.19
N PHE A 331 24.16 -22.39 1.08
CA PHE A 331 24.65 -22.08 -0.25
C PHE A 331 24.84 -20.57 -0.45
N CYS A 332 23.92 -19.76 0.05
CA CYS A 332 23.99 -18.31 -0.03
C CYS A 332 24.97 -17.64 0.95
N LEU A 333 25.58 -18.37 1.89
CA LEU A 333 26.68 -17.82 2.71
C LEU A 333 27.96 -17.59 1.90
N ALA A 334 28.13 -18.33 0.81
CA ALA A 334 29.24 -18.16 -0.11
C ALA A 334 28.98 -17.09 -1.19
N ASP A 335 27.90 -16.30 -1.05
CA ASP A 335 27.61 -15.22 -1.98
C ASP A 335 28.63 -14.08 -1.84
N ASN A 336 28.95 -13.42 -2.94
CA ASN A 336 29.88 -12.29 -2.94
C ASN A 336 29.24 -11.02 -2.35
N GLU A 337 27.91 -10.99 -2.22
CA GLU A 337 27.19 -9.81 -1.78
C GLU A 337 26.81 -9.87 -0.29
N PRO A 338 27.27 -8.90 0.53
CA PRO A 338 27.10 -8.96 1.98
C PRO A 338 25.64 -8.91 2.42
N LYS A 339 24.76 -8.28 1.63
CA LYS A 339 23.31 -8.26 1.90
C LYS A 339 22.68 -9.64 1.76
N VAL A 340 23.19 -10.48 0.85
CA VAL A 340 22.69 -11.84 0.65
C VAL A 340 23.17 -12.73 1.80
N THR A 341 24.46 -12.63 2.16
CA THR A 341 25.05 -13.42 3.26
C THR A 341 24.45 -13.06 4.63
N ALA A 342 24.14 -11.78 4.87
CA ALA A 342 23.48 -11.34 6.10
C ALA A 342 22.11 -12.01 6.29
N VAL A 343 21.24 -11.97 5.27
CA VAL A 343 19.91 -12.60 5.34
C VAL A 343 20.03 -14.13 5.49
N ALA A 344 20.98 -14.76 4.79
CA ALA A 344 21.25 -16.19 4.95
C ALA A 344 21.66 -16.56 6.38
N THR A 345 22.49 -15.73 7.01
CA THR A 345 22.93 -15.90 8.40
C THR A 345 21.75 -15.80 9.37
N ASP A 346 20.86 -14.82 9.17
CA ASP A 346 19.67 -14.64 10.00
C ASP A 346 18.71 -15.83 9.90
N ILE A 347 18.52 -16.40 8.69
CA ILE A 347 17.71 -17.60 8.50
C ILE A 347 18.30 -18.77 9.31
N LEU A 348 19.60 -19.01 9.19
CA LEU A 348 20.27 -20.11 9.90
C LEU A 348 20.20 -19.91 11.43
N ARG A 349 20.37 -18.68 11.91
CA ARG A 349 20.21 -18.34 13.32
C ARG A 349 18.80 -18.62 13.82
N THR A 350 17.78 -18.28 13.04
CA THR A 350 16.38 -18.48 13.41
C THR A 350 16.02 -19.97 13.42
N MET A 351 16.58 -20.75 12.49
CA MET A 351 16.36 -22.19 12.38
C MET A 351 17.17 -23.03 13.38
N ALA A 352 18.16 -22.45 14.07
CA ALA A 352 19.03 -23.18 14.99
C ALA A 352 18.26 -23.88 16.13
N TRP A 353 17.07 -23.38 16.46
CA TRP A 353 16.21 -23.86 17.54
C TRP A 353 15.10 -24.80 17.08
N TRP A 354 15.04 -25.12 15.77
CA TRP A 354 14.04 -26.04 15.25
C TRP A 354 14.43 -27.48 15.60
N PRO A 355 13.46 -28.32 16.02
CA PRO A 355 13.71 -29.71 16.42
C PRO A 355 14.32 -30.54 15.29
#